data_AF-A0A928DJM0-F1
#
_entry.id   AF-A0A928DJM0-F1
#
_cell.length_a   1.000
_cell.length_b   1.000
_cell.length_c   1.000
_cell.angle_alpha   90.00
_cell.angle_beta   90.00
_cell.angle_gamma   90.00
#
_symmetry.space_group_name_H-M   'P 1'
#
loop_
_entity.id
_entity.type
_entity.pdbx_description
1 polymer ?
#
loop_
_entity_poly.entity_id
_entity_poly.type
_entity_poly.pdbx_seq_one_letter_code
_entity_poly.pdbx_strand_id
1 'polypeptide(L)'
;MKYYYLNLAKELQGPYSKEEMLSFLHSGLINDSTLAAVAGDSSWKPFSELLDKVGNDCSTWNNAIGNCPHCHNELTGQQVPENCPDCGRGIHGHTKGLWWAFVYALKNSFNWKGRATRTEFWGFYLFYYVFYQVVNIAGNVLMPSEINEKLMSAQESGDLSVLGEAFSSYFQNGTVAVIVGAQIVFVLALVFPFLSVSVRRLHDTGRSAFSVIFGVVSYLAFVGSTVWFIYVAALSGEEIISTEGVISSNIAFALLSLLANMLIFGAVSIYLFVATLLPSQKGANKYGPSTIYPKG
;
A
#
# COMPACT_ATOMS: atom_id res chain seq x y z
N MET A 1 20.25 39.28 -21.86
CA MET A 1 21.65 38.80 -21.89
C MET A 1 21.63 37.29 -21.77
N LYS A 2 22.52 36.58 -22.47
CA LYS A 2 22.59 35.11 -22.42
C LYS A 2 23.74 34.68 -21.51
N TYR A 3 23.52 33.66 -20.70
CA TYR A 3 24.48 33.14 -19.72
C TYR A 3 24.85 31.70 -20.05
N TYR A 4 26.07 31.34 -19.69
CA TYR A 4 26.57 29.96 -19.69
C TYR A 4 27.07 29.62 -18.30
N TYR A 5 26.97 28.36 -17.89
CA TYR A 5 27.57 27.88 -16.64
C TYR A 5 28.30 26.54 -16.84
N LEU A 6 29.20 26.22 -15.93
CA LEU A 6 29.88 24.92 -15.90
C LEU A 6 29.19 24.01 -14.88
N ASN A 7 28.80 22.81 -15.32
CA ASN A 7 28.30 21.79 -14.39
C ASN A 7 29.44 21.21 -13.52
N LEU A 8 29.12 20.29 -12.61
CA LEU A 8 30.11 19.63 -11.73
C LEU A 8 31.21 18.88 -12.50
N ALA A 9 30.93 18.45 -13.74
CA ALA A 9 31.89 17.81 -14.63
C ALA A 9 32.71 18.80 -15.48
N LYS A 10 32.54 20.12 -15.26
CA LYS A 10 33.14 21.23 -16.05
C LYS A 10 32.74 21.25 -17.52
N GLU A 11 31.53 20.77 -17.83
CA GLU A 11 30.97 20.85 -19.17
C GLU A 11 30.16 22.14 -19.33
N LEU A 12 30.28 22.75 -20.51
CA LEU A 12 29.60 23.99 -20.87
C LEU A 12 28.09 23.76 -21.03
N GLN A 13 27.28 24.51 -20.28
CA GLN A 13 25.82 24.48 -20.36
C GLN A 13 25.30 25.87 -20.76
N GLY A 14 24.34 25.91 -21.69
CA GLY A 14 23.71 27.13 -22.18
C GLY A 14 23.56 27.20 -23.70
N PRO A 15 23.09 28.33 -24.24
CA PRO A 15 22.81 29.58 -23.53
C PRO A 15 21.46 29.61 -22.81
N TYR A 16 21.43 30.20 -21.61
CA TYR A 16 20.22 30.41 -20.80
C TYR A 16 19.94 31.90 -20.56
N SER A 17 18.69 32.23 -20.29
CA SER A 17 18.28 33.55 -19.81
C SER A 17 18.70 33.76 -18.36
N LYS A 18 18.58 35.00 -17.88
CA LYS A 18 18.88 35.33 -16.48
C LYS A 18 17.89 34.66 -15.53
N GLU A 19 16.63 34.64 -15.92
CA GLU A 19 15.52 34.08 -15.16
C GLU A 19 15.65 32.56 -15.03
N GLU A 20 16.12 31.88 -16.08
CA GLU A 20 16.42 30.45 -16.06
C GLU A 20 17.58 30.13 -15.11
N MET A 21 18.66 30.92 -15.15
CA MET A 21 19.79 30.76 -14.24
C MET A 21 19.40 30.95 -12.77
N LEU A 22 18.54 31.92 -12.47
CA LEU A 22 17.99 32.12 -11.11
C LEU A 22 17.08 30.96 -10.69
N SER A 23 16.27 30.43 -11.61
CA SER A 23 15.47 29.24 -11.36
C SER A 23 16.34 28.02 -11.02
N PHE A 24 17.49 27.86 -11.69
CA PHE A 24 18.46 26.80 -11.39
C PHE A 24 19.11 26.97 -10.02
N LEU A 25 19.36 28.21 -9.58
CA LEU A 25 19.86 28.48 -8.23
C LEU A 25 18.81 28.12 -7.18
N HIS A 26 17.55 28.51 -7.40
CA HIS A 26 16.45 28.21 -6.47
C HIS A 26 16.09 26.72 -6.40
N SER A 27 16.23 25.98 -7.51
CA SER A 27 16.02 24.54 -7.53
C SER A 27 17.19 23.74 -6.95
N GLY A 28 18.31 24.41 -6.62
CA GLY A 28 19.54 23.78 -6.15
C GLY A 28 20.34 23.06 -7.23
N LEU A 29 20.01 23.27 -8.51
CA LEU A 29 20.73 22.71 -9.65
C LEU A 29 22.12 23.35 -9.82
N ILE A 30 22.21 24.66 -9.54
CA ILE A 30 23.47 25.41 -9.43
C ILE A 30 23.56 26.05 -8.05
N ASN A 31 24.77 26.37 -7.61
CA ASN A 31 25.02 27.08 -6.35
C ASN A 31 25.61 28.49 -6.62
N ASP A 32 25.70 29.29 -5.57
CA ASP A 32 26.27 30.63 -5.57
C ASP A 32 27.72 30.68 -6.12
N SER A 33 28.49 29.62 -5.87
CA SER A 33 29.87 29.44 -6.30
C SER A 33 30.02 28.84 -7.71
N THR A 34 28.92 28.51 -8.39
CA THR A 34 28.96 27.88 -9.72
C THR A 34 29.53 28.87 -10.73
N LEU A 35 30.54 28.45 -11.49
CA LEU A 35 31.18 29.30 -12.49
C LEU A 35 30.22 29.55 -13.66
N ALA A 36 29.94 30.83 -13.90
CA ALA A 36 29.12 31.31 -14.99
C ALA A 36 29.80 32.45 -15.76
N ALA A 37 29.44 32.59 -17.03
CA ALA A 37 29.95 33.63 -17.93
C ALA A 37 28.81 34.21 -18.78
N VAL A 38 28.92 35.48 -19.13
CA VAL A 38 27.99 36.15 -20.05
C VAL A 38 28.45 35.87 -21.49
N ALA A 39 27.50 35.62 -22.39
CA ALA A 39 27.80 35.41 -23.81
C ALA A 39 28.59 36.60 -24.39
N GLY A 40 29.82 36.34 -24.83
CA GLY A 40 30.75 37.36 -25.35
C GLY A 40 31.78 37.89 -24.34
N ASP A 41 31.70 37.48 -23.08
CA ASP A 41 32.70 37.75 -22.05
C ASP A 41 33.62 36.51 -21.90
N SER A 42 34.94 36.73 -21.79
CA SER A 42 35.92 35.66 -21.61
C SER A 42 36.20 35.32 -20.14
N SER A 43 35.55 36.01 -19.19
CA SER A 43 35.78 35.83 -17.75
C SER A 43 34.69 34.98 -17.08
N TRP A 44 35.09 33.79 -16.64
CA TRP A 44 34.26 32.91 -15.79
C TRP A 44 34.31 33.40 -14.34
N LYS A 45 33.16 33.67 -13.75
CA LYS A 45 33.04 34.16 -12.37
C LYS A 45 32.02 33.33 -11.59
N PRO A 46 32.14 33.25 -10.26
CA PRO A 46 31.07 32.71 -9.43
C PRO A 46 29.74 33.39 -9.72
N PHE A 47 28.65 32.62 -9.79
CA PHE A 47 27.34 33.16 -10.14
C PHE A 47 26.89 34.25 -9.14
N SER A 48 27.28 34.15 -7.87
CA SER A 48 27.06 35.17 -6.85
C SER A 48 27.59 36.56 -7.23
N GLU A 49 28.78 36.65 -7.80
CA GLU A 49 29.36 37.92 -8.25
C GLU A 49 28.62 38.52 -9.46
N LEU A 50 27.91 37.68 -10.21
CA LEU A 50 27.02 38.12 -11.29
C LEU A 50 25.65 38.56 -10.77
N LEU A 51 25.27 38.17 -9.54
CA LEU A 51 24.04 38.62 -8.88
C LEU A 51 24.14 40.07 -8.41
N ASP A 52 25.29 40.56 -7.96
CA ASP A 52 25.46 41.94 -7.46
C ASP A 52 25.28 43.02 -8.53
N LYS A 53 25.36 42.66 -9.83
CA LYS A 53 25.00 43.55 -10.95
C LYS A 53 23.49 43.61 -11.22
N VAL A 54 22.71 42.86 -10.46
CA VAL A 54 21.26 42.90 -10.42
C VAL A 54 20.92 43.71 -9.18
N GLY A 55 20.47 44.94 -9.38
CA GLY A 55 20.20 45.88 -8.28
C GLY A 55 19.54 45.19 -7.09
N ASN A 56 20.13 45.43 -5.91
CA ASN A 56 19.64 45.05 -4.60
C ASN A 56 18.31 45.74 -4.29
N ASP A 57 17.25 45.37 -4.98
CA ASP A 57 15.89 45.66 -4.54
C ASP A 57 15.27 44.38 -4.00
N CYS A 58 15.76 43.97 -2.82
CA CYS A 58 15.07 42.99 -1.99
C CYS A 58 13.68 43.48 -1.52
N SER A 59 13.29 44.72 -1.83
CA SER A 59 11.99 45.31 -1.47
C SER A 59 10.84 44.93 -2.42
N THR A 60 11.13 44.37 -3.60
CA THR A 60 10.13 43.93 -4.59
C THR A 60 9.98 42.41 -4.67
N TRP A 61 10.55 41.66 -3.73
CA TRP A 61 10.20 40.27 -3.57
C TRP A 61 8.78 40.24 -3.01
N ASN A 62 7.79 40.35 -3.92
CA ASN A 62 6.46 39.86 -3.64
C ASN A 62 6.65 38.48 -3.01
N ASN A 63 6.00 38.23 -1.89
CA ASN A 63 6.14 37.02 -1.08
C ASN A 63 5.75 35.73 -1.84
N ALA A 64 5.76 35.70 -3.17
CA ALA A 64 5.37 34.62 -4.04
C ALA A 64 6.34 33.42 -3.92
N ILE A 65 5.86 32.35 -3.32
CA ILE A 65 6.57 31.07 -3.19
C ILE A 65 6.41 30.22 -4.48
N GLY A 66 5.47 30.61 -5.35
CA GLY A 66 5.09 29.92 -6.58
C GLY A 66 3.60 29.67 -6.65
N ASN A 67 3.12 29.05 -7.72
CA ASN A 67 1.68 28.82 -7.92
C ASN A 67 1.26 27.48 -7.32
N CYS A 68 0.06 27.42 -6.75
CA CYS A 68 -0.54 26.19 -6.30
C CYS A 68 -0.68 25.21 -7.48
N PRO A 69 -0.20 23.95 -7.37
CA PRO A 69 -0.30 22.96 -8.44
C PRO A 69 -1.73 22.51 -8.76
N HIS A 70 -2.73 23.01 -8.02
CA HIS A 70 -4.11 22.59 -8.18
C HIS A 70 -5.08 23.69 -8.64
N CYS A 71 -4.91 24.93 -8.15
CA CYS A 71 -5.73 26.07 -8.59
C CYS A 71 -4.93 27.10 -9.39
N HIS A 72 -3.61 26.94 -9.51
CA HIS A 72 -2.70 27.86 -10.18
C HIS A 72 -2.66 29.28 -9.61
N ASN A 73 -3.34 29.52 -8.48
CA ASN A 73 -3.22 30.77 -7.76
C ASN A 73 -1.86 30.88 -7.06
N GLU A 74 -1.38 32.11 -6.96
CA GLU A 74 -0.08 32.47 -6.39
C GLU A 74 -0.07 32.25 -4.87
N LEU A 75 0.89 31.46 -4.39
CA LEU A 75 1.11 31.24 -2.96
C LEU A 75 2.00 32.35 -2.41
N THR A 76 1.56 33.02 -1.35
CA THR A 76 2.32 34.09 -0.70
C THR A 76 2.83 33.68 0.69
N GLY A 77 4.05 34.09 1.06
CA GLY A 77 4.69 33.87 2.36
C GLY A 77 6.19 33.57 2.28
N GLN A 78 6.81 33.26 3.43
CA GLN A 78 8.21 32.81 3.51
C GLN A 78 8.35 31.27 3.49
N GLN A 79 7.27 30.51 3.75
CA GLN A 79 7.26 29.04 3.80
C GLN A 79 6.02 28.50 3.08
N VAL A 80 6.18 27.40 2.33
CA VAL A 80 5.07 26.74 1.63
C VAL A 80 4.03 26.29 2.66
N PRO A 81 2.79 26.83 2.63
CA PRO A 81 1.78 26.42 3.60
C PRO A 81 1.39 24.96 3.36
N GLU A 82 1.09 24.21 4.43
CA GLU A 82 0.68 22.79 4.30
C GLU A 82 -0.49 22.63 3.34
N ASN A 83 -1.42 23.59 3.35
CA ASN A 83 -2.57 23.65 2.46
C ASN A 83 -2.67 25.00 1.75
N CYS A 84 -3.10 24.98 0.50
CA CYS A 84 -3.33 26.18 -0.29
C CYS A 84 -4.40 27.07 0.37
N PRO A 85 -4.12 28.36 0.60
CA PRO A 85 -5.08 29.28 1.20
C PRO A 85 -6.32 29.50 0.32
N ASP A 86 -6.18 29.42 -1.00
CA ASP A 86 -7.29 29.66 -1.93
C ASP A 86 -8.16 28.43 -2.17
N CYS A 87 -7.56 27.27 -2.44
CA CYS A 87 -8.32 26.06 -2.77
C CYS A 87 -8.37 25.01 -1.65
N GLY A 88 -7.66 25.24 -0.53
CA GLY A 88 -7.65 24.35 0.63
C GLY A 88 -6.91 23.02 0.45
N ARG A 89 -6.28 22.76 -0.70
CA ARG A 89 -5.60 21.49 -1.02
C ARG A 89 -4.14 21.47 -0.55
N GLY A 90 -3.69 20.33 -0.04
CA GLY A 90 -2.33 20.13 0.46
C GLY A 90 -1.25 20.37 -0.60
N ILE A 91 -0.18 21.10 -0.27
CA ILE A 91 0.85 21.56 -1.25
C ILE A 91 2.12 20.68 -1.24
N HIS A 92 2.11 19.55 -0.53
CA HIS A 92 3.29 18.70 -0.39
C HIS A 92 3.80 18.17 -1.75
N GLY A 93 5.00 18.60 -2.13
CA GLY A 93 5.67 18.39 -3.43
C GLY A 93 6.20 16.98 -3.74
N HIS A 94 5.66 15.92 -3.13
CA HIS A 94 5.83 14.57 -3.64
C HIS A 94 4.49 13.86 -3.52
N THR A 95 3.90 13.48 -4.66
CA THR A 95 2.85 12.48 -4.67
C THR A 95 3.43 11.22 -4.06
N LYS A 96 3.05 10.94 -2.81
CA LYS A 96 3.52 9.76 -2.07
C LYS A 96 3.10 8.52 -2.86
N GLY A 97 4.07 7.85 -3.49
CA GLY A 97 3.81 6.65 -4.31
C GLY A 97 3.28 5.47 -3.49
N LEU A 98 2.79 4.44 -4.17
CA LEU A 98 2.24 3.24 -3.51
C LEU A 98 3.27 2.53 -2.62
N TRP A 99 4.54 2.52 -3.01
CA TRP A 99 5.62 1.96 -2.20
C TRP A 99 5.83 2.72 -0.88
N TRP A 100 5.72 4.06 -0.93
CA TRP A 100 5.78 4.87 0.29
C TRP A 100 4.67 4.47 1.27
N ALA A 101 3.46 4.18 0.78
CA ALA A 101 2.34 3.75 1.62
C ALA A 101 2.64 2.44 2.35
N PHE A 102 3.25 1.48 1.67
CA PHE A 102 3.67 0.22 2.28
C PHE A 102 4.72 0.45 3.39
N VAL A 103 5.80 1.16 3.09
CA VAL A 103 6.86 1.45 4.08
C VAL A 103 6.33 2.29 5.25
N TYR A 104 5.45 3.24 4.98
CA TYR A 104 4.83 4.08 6.00
C TYR A 104 3.94 3.26 6.95
N ALA A 105 3.15 2.32 6.43
CA ALA A 105 2.35 1.41 7.23
C ALA A 105 3.23 0.51 8.12
N LEU A 106 4.35 0.00 7.61
CA LEU A 106 5.33 -0.76 8.40
C LEU A 106 5.92 0.08 9.55
N LYS A 107 6.31 1.33 9.28
CA LYS A 107 6.83 2.24 10.32
C LYS A 107 5.78 2.59 11.37
N ASN A 108 4.49 2.59 11.00
CA ASN A 108 3.36 2.90 11.88
C ASN A 108 2.61 1.65 12.36
N SER A 109 3.26 0.48 12.38
CA SER A 109 2.61 -0.80 12.72
C SER A 109 1.94 -0.83 14.09
N PHE A 110 2.48 -0.09 15.06
CA PHE A 110 1.95 -0.02 16.43
C PHE A 110 1.23 1.30 16.74
N ASN A 111 1.05 2.17 15.74
CA ASN A 111 0.31 3.41 15.90
C ASN A 111 -1.17 3.21 15.54
N TRP A 112 -2.02 3.08 16.55
CA TRP A 112 -3.46 2.86 16.40
C TRP A 112 -4.28 4.15 16.33
N LYS A 113 -3.63 5.31 16.48
CA LYS A 113 -4.28 6.62 16.50
C LYS A 113 -4.18 7.29 15.14
N GLY A 114 -5.09 8.23 14.88
CA GLY A 114 -5.12 8.98 13.63
C GLY A 114 -5.87 8.28 12.51
N ARG A 115 -5.62 8.75 11.29
CA ARG A 115 -6.41 8.46 10.10
C ARG A 115 -5.49 8.00 8.96
N ALA A 116 -5.93 7.02 8.18
CA ALA A 116 -5.23 6.54 7.00
C ALA A 116 -6.03 6.87 5.74
N THR A 117 -5.36 7.42 4.72
CA THR A 117 -5.98 7.72 3.43
C THR A 117 -6.24 6.44 2.64
N ARG A 118 -7.07 6.53 1.58
CA ARG A 118 -7.28 5.40 0.66
C ARG A 118 -5.97 4.93 0.01
N THR A 119 -5.13 5.86 -0.43
CA THR A 119 -3.83 5.55 -1.06
C THR A 119 -2.90 4.85 -0.08
N GLU A 120 -2.91 5.25 1.19
CA GLU A 120 -2.14 4.57 2.23
C GLU A 120 -2.63 3.13 2.45
N PHE A 121 -3.93 2.95 2.64
CA PHE A 121 -4.53 1.64 2.90
C PHE A 121 -4.39 0.67 1.71
N TRP A 122 -4.84 1.09 0.52
CA TRP A 122 -4.79 0.24 -0.67
C TRP A 122 -3.37 0.04 -1.20
N GLY A 123 -2.48 1.02 -1.01
CA GLY A 123 -1.06 0.85 -1.30
C GLY A 123 -0.44 -0.25 -0.45
N PHE A 124 -0.68 -0.24 0.87
CA PHE A 124 -0.22 -1.34 1.73
C PHE A 124 -0.84 -2.68 1.34
N TYR A 125 -2.16 -2.73 1.12
CA TYR A 125 -2.88 -3.96 0.79
C TYR A 125 -2.39 -4.59 -0.52
N LEU A 126 -2.08 -3.75 -1.52
CA LEU A 126 -1.52 -4.20 -2.80
C LEU A 126 -0.18 -4.92 -2.59
N PHE A 127 0.78 -4.29 -1.91
CA PHE A 127 2.09 -4.92 -1.68
C PHE A 127 2.00 -6.14 -0.78
N TYR A 128 1.15 -6.10 0.25
CA TYR A 128 0.84 -7.27 1.07
C TYR A 128 0.35 -8.44 0.19
N TYR A 129 -0.61 -8.20 -0.70
CA TYR A 129 -1.12 -9.22 -1.61
C TYR A 129 -0.05 -9.73 -2.59
N VAL A 130 0.72 -8.82 -3.20
CA VAL A 130 1.80 -9.20 -4.13
C VAL A 130 2.84 -10.08 -3.44
N PHE A 131 3.32 -9.70 -2.25
CA PHE A 131 4.30 -10.52 -1.52
C PHE A 131 3.73 -11.86 -1.08
N TYR A 132 2.44 -11.89 -0.69
CA TYR A 132 1.77 -13.16 -0.42
C TYR A 132 1.72 -14.05 -1.67
N GLN A 133 1.41 -13.50 -2.85
CA GLN A 133 1.43 -14.26 -4.11
C GLN A 133 2.83 -14.77 -4.46
N VAL A 134 3.89 -14.00 -4.17
CA VAL A 134 5.27 -14.46 -4.36
C VAL A 134 5.58 -15.69 -3.52
N VAL A 135 5.15 -15.72 -2.25
CA VAL A 135 5.31 -16.91 -1.38
C VAL A 135 4.59 -18.12 -1.95
N ASN A 136 3.35 -17.94 -2.45
CA ASN A 136 2.59 -19.04 -3.05
C ASN A 136 3.22 -19.55 -4.35
N ILE A 137 3.66 -18.65 -5.23
CA ILE A 137 4.31 -19.02 -6.50
C ILE A 137 5.63 -19.74 -6.21
N ALA A 138 6.45 -19.24 -5.29
CA ALA A 138 7.67 -19.90 -4.88
C ALA A 138 7.40 -21.32 -4.34
N GLY A 139 6.36 -21.49 -3.53
CA GLY A 139 5.92 -22.80 -3.05
C GLY A 139 5.56 -23.76 -4.19
N ASN A 140 4.80 -23.29 -5.17
CA ASN A 140 4.41 -24.10 -6.33
C ASN A 140 5.60 -24.45 -7.23
N VAL A 141 6.57 -23.55 -7.40
CA VAL A 141 7.79 -23.80 -8.18
C VAL A 141 8.68 -24.86 -7.50
N LEU A 142 8.66 -24.91 -6.17
CA LEU A 142 9.36 -25.92 -5.38
C LEU A 142 8.60 -27.26 -5.29
N MET A 143 7.44 -27.38 -5.95
CA MET A 143 6.67 -28.62 -5.94
C MET A 143 7.46 -29.73 -6.67
N PRO A 144 7.65 -30.90 -6.05
CA PRO A 144 8.28 -32.06 -6.67
C PRO A 144 7.56 -32.48 -7.96
N SER A 145 8.32 -32.85 -9.00
CA SER A 145 7.77 -33.20 -10.32
C SER A 145 6.84 -34.41 -10.28
N GLU A 146 7.05 -35.33 -9.34
CA GLU A 146 6.22 -36.54 -9.16
C GLU A 146 4.75 -36.18 -8.86
N ILE A 147 4.51 -35.03 -8.24
CA ILE A 147 3.17 -34.57 -7.87
C ILE A 147 2.46 -33.99 -9.10
N ASN A 148 3.19 -33.26 -9.94
CA ASN A 148 2.66 -32.74 -11.21
C ASN A 148 2.26 -33.88 -12.15
N GLU A 149 3.06 -34.95 -12.21
CA GLU A 149 2.73 -36.14 -12.99
C GLU A 149 1.41 -36.79 -12.52
N LYS A 150 1.22 -36.97 -11.21
CA LYS A 150 -0.03 -37.51 -10.64
C LYS A 150 -1.24 -36.62 -10.88
N LEU A 151 -1.07 -35.30 -10.79
CA LEU A 151 -2.13 -34.32 -11.09
C LEU A 151 -2.54 -34.38 -12.57
N MET A 152 -1.56 -34.49 -13.48
CA MET A 152 -1.83 -34.62 -14.91
C MET A 152 -2.57 -35.92 -15.23
N SER A 153 -2.15 -37.05 -14.66
CA SER A 153 -2.85 -38.33 -14.86
C SER A 153 -4.26 -38.33 -14.27
N ALA A 154 -4.47 -37.65 -13.14
CA ALA A 154 -5.78 -37.54 -12.51
C ALA A 154 -6.76 -36.69 -13.34
N GLN A 155 -6.24 -35.62 -13.97
CA GLN A 155 -7.04 -34.79 -14.87
C GLN A 155 -7.45 -35.55 -16.14
N GLU A 156 -6.58 -36.42 -16.65
CA GLU A 156 -6.85 -37.21 -17.86
C GLU A 156 -7.80 -38.38 -17.59
N SER A 157 -7.66 -39.07 -16.46
CA SER A 157 -8.51 -40.22 -16.11
C SER A 157 -9.92 -39.82 -15.68
N GLY A 158 -10.10 -38.58 -15.18
CA GLY A 158 -11.34 -38.15 -14.54
C GLY A 158 -11.66 -38.92 -13.25
N ASP A 159 -10.71 -39.73 -12.76
CA ASP A 159 -10.86 -40.54 -11.57
C ASP A 159 -10.51 -39.71 -10.33
N LEU A 160 -11.54 -39.42 -9.51
CA LEU A 160 -11.42 -38.65 -8.28
C LEU A 160 -10.48 -39.31 -7.25
N SER A 161 -10.31 -40.64 -7.30
CA SER A 161 -9.41 -41.35 -6.39
C SER A 161 -7.94 -41.00 -6.64
N VAL A 162 -7.54 -40.84 -7.92
CA VAL A 162 -6.18 -40.45 -8.31
C VAL A 162 -5.86 -39.03 -7.85
N LEU A 163 -6.85 -38.12 -7.83
CA LEU A 163 -6.70 -36.81 -7.20
C LEU A 163 -6.42 -36.95 -5.70
N GLY A 164 -7.13 -37.83 -5.00
CA GLY A 164 -6.91 -38.13 -3.59
C GLY A 164 -5.49 -38.62 -3.29
N GLU A 165 -4.95 -39.51 -4.13
CA GLU A 165 -3.58 -39.98 -4.03
C GLU A 165 -2.54 -38.88 -4.28
N ALA A 166 -2.78 -38.01 -5.28
CA ALA A 166 -1.92 -36.86 -5.57
C ALA A 166 -1.88 -35.89 -4.36
N PHE A 167 -3.03 -35.58 -3.78
CA PHE A 167 -3.12 -34.74 -2.59
C PHE A 167 -2.42 -35.39 -1.40
N SER A 168 -2.66 -36.67 -1.12
CA SER A 168 -2.00 -37.40 -0.03
C SER A 168 -0.46 -37.37 -0.18
N SER A 169 0.02 -37.61 -1.40
CA SER A 169 1.44 -37.52 -1.75
C SER A 169 2.01 -36.11 -1.52
N TYR A 170 1.24 -35.07 -1.83
CA TYR A 170 1.64 -33.68 -1.60
C TYR A 170 1.74 -33.32 -0.13
N PHE A 171 0.77 -33.75 0.69
CA PHE A 171 0.82 -33.54 2.14
C PHE A 171 1.99 -34.27 2.81
N GLN A 172 2.33 -35.49 2.37
CA GLN A 172 3.38 -36.30 2.98
C GLN A 172 4.81 -35.90 2.58
N ASN A 173 5.02 -35.22 1.44
CA ASN A 173 6.36 -34.85 0.98
C ASN A 173 7.05 -33.79 1.87
N GLY A 174 6.30 -33.08 2.72
CA GLY A 174 6.84 -32.04 3.60
C GLY A 174 6.94 -30.66 2.95
N THR A 175 6.86 -30.56 1.62
CA THR A 175 6.75 -29.28 0.89
C THR A 175 5.58 -28.43 1.41
N VAL A 176 4.44 -29.07 1.70
CA VAL A 176 3.27 -28.39 2.29
C VAL A 176 3.60 -27.76 3.64
N ALA A 177 4.32 -28.47 4.51
CA ALA A 177 4.70 -27.94 5.83
C ALA A 177 5.62 -26.71 5.69
N VAL A 178 6.53 -26.71 4.72
CA VAL A 178 7.40 -25.56 4.42
C VAL A 178 6.59 -24.37 3.91
N ILE A 179 5.67 -24.59 2.96
CA ILE A 179 4.83 -23.52 2.39
C ILE A 179 3.90 -22.92 3.46
N VAL A 180 3.20 -23.77 4.21
CA VAL A 180 2.32 -23.35 5.29
C VAL A 180 3.11 -22.63 6.38
N GLY A 181 4.29 -23.15 6.74
CA GLY A 181 5.20 -22.48 7.67
C GLY A 181 5.61 -21.08 7.19
N ALA A 182 5.97 -20.93 5.92
CA ALA A 182 6.32 -19.65 5.32
C ALA A 182 5.14 -18.66 5.31
N GLN A 183 3.93 -19.14 5.01
CA GLN A 183 2.70 -18.35 5.07
C GLN A 183 2.39 -17.88 6.50
N ILE A 184 2.53 -18.77 7.50
CA ILE A 184 2.34 -18.43 8.91
C ILE A 184 3.34 -17.34 9.32
N VAL A 185 4.61 -17.51 9.01
CA VAL A 185 5.65 -16.51 9.31
C VAL A 185 5.33 -15.17 8.64
N PHE A 186 4.91 -15.18 7.37
CA PHE A 186 4.53 -13.98 6.64
C PHE A 186 3.34 -13.25 7.31
N VAL A 187 2.27 -13.98 7.64
CA VAL A 187 1.08 -13.41 8.28
C VAL A 187 1.45 -12.84 9.65
N LEU A 188 2.22 -13.57 10.46
CA LEU A 188 2.66 -13.10 11.77
C LEU A 188 3.54 -11.85 11.68
N ALA A 189 4.43 -11.77 10.68
CA ALA A 189 5.27 -10.60 10.46
C ALA A 189 4.47 -9.34 10.10
N LEU A 190 3.34 -9.50 9.40
CA LEU A 190 2.56 -8.38 8.86
C LEU A 190 1.19 -8.16 9.54
N VAL A 191 0.84 -8.95 10.55
CA VAL A 191 -0.45 -8.84 11.24
C VAL A 191 -0.63 -7.46 11.89
N PHE A 192 0.40 -6.94 12.55
CA PHE A 192 0.35 -5.63 13.20
C PHE A 192 0.19 -4.45 12.22
N PRO A 193 1.02 -4.31 11.16
CA PRO A 193 0.81 -3.26 10.18
C PRO A 193 -0.55 -3.36 9.48
N PHE A 194 -1.02 -4.58 9.18
CA PHE A 194 -2.32 -4.81 8.57
C PHE A 194 -3.47 -4.32 9.47
N LEU A 195 -3.43 -4.68 10.75
CA LEU A 195 -4.44 -4.24 11.72
C LEU A 195 -4.38 -2.73 11.95
N SER A 196 -3.18 -2.16 12.13
CA SER A 196 -3.00 -0.72 12.36
C SER A 196 -3.56 0.12 11.21
N VAL A 197 -3.21 -0.20 9.96
CA VAL A 197 -3.71 0.56 8.81
C VAL A 197 -5.22 0.39 8.63
N SER A 198 -5.77 -0.81 8.92
CA SER A 198 -7.22 -1.07 8.88
C SER A 198 -7.99 -0.25 9.91
N VAL A 199 -7.48 -0.19 11.15
CA VAL A 199 -8.06 0.64 12.23
C VAL A 199 -8.03 2.12 11.84
N ARG A 200 -6.89 2.64 11.39
CA ARG A 200 -6.76 4.04 10.97
C ARG A 200 -7.60 4.38 9.73
N ARG A 201 -7.82 3.42 8.83
CA ARG A 201 -8.73 3.59 7.68
C ARG A 201 -10.19 3.69 8.11
N LEU A 202 -10.61 2.89 9.09
CA LEU A 202 -11.97 2.98 9.64
C LEU A 202 -12.18 4.26 10.44
N HIS A 203 -11.16 4.71 11.19
CA HIS A 203 -11.19 6.02 11.84
C HIS A 203 -11.35 7.17 10.85
N ASP A 204 -10.75 7.04 9.66
CA ASP A 204 -10.84 8.05 8.61
C ASP A 204 -12.27 8.20 8.04
N THR A 205 -13.08 7.14 8.11
CA THR A 205 -14.50 7.16 7.74
C THR A 205 -15.43 7.39 8.94
N GLY A 206 -14.88 7.73 10.11
CA GLY A 206 -15.65 7.98 11.33
C GLY A 206 -16.17 6.72 12.04
N ARG A 207 -15.79 5.52 11.58
CA ARG A 207 -16.24 4.23 12.13
C ARG A 207 -15.42 3.82 13.35
N SER A 208 -15.93 2.84 14.11
CA SER A 208 -15.21 2.28 15.26
C SER A 208 -14.17 1.25 14.82
N ALA A 209 -13.00 1.25 15.49
CA ALA A 209 -11.98 0.21 15.34
C ALA A 209 -12.51 -1.20 15.65
N PHE A 210 -13.53 -1.31 16.50
CA PHE A 210 -14.19 -2.57 16.85
C PHE A 210 -14.72 -3.34 15.64
N SER A 211 -15.02 -2.66 14.53
CA SER A 211 -15.41 -3.34 13.28
C SER A 211 -14.32 -4.31 12.78
N VAL A 212 -13.04 -4.03 13.01
CA VAL A 212 -11.93 -4.93 12.67
C VAL A 212 -11.98 -6.21 13.49
N ILE A 213 -12.36 -6.12 14.77
CA ILE A 213 -12.45 -7.28 15.67
C ILE A 213 -13.53 -8.24 15.17
N PHE A 214 -14.69 -7.74 14.74
CA PHE A 214 -15.71 -8.58 14.11
C PHE A 214 -15.20 -9.29 12.85
N GLY A 215 -14.35 -8.60 12.05
CA GLY A 215 -13.66 -9.21 10.91
C GLY A 215 -12.75 -10.38 11.33
N VAL A 216 -11.90 -10.17 12.34
CA VAL A 216 -10.99 -11.20 12.84
C VAL A 216 -11.76 -12.38 13.44
N VAL A 217 -12.77 -12.13 14.28
CA VAL A 217 -13.56 -13.18 14.94
C VAL A 217 -14.33 -14.01 13.92
N SER A 218 -14.97 -13.37 12.93
CA SER A 218 -15.69 -14.10 11.87
C SER A 218 -14.76 -14.94 10.99
N TYR A 219 -13.55 -14.44 10.69
CA TYR A 219 -12.53 -15.22 9.98
C TYR A 219 -12.08 -16.45 10.79
N LEU A 220 -11.77 -16.28 12.08
CA LEU A 220 -11.37 -17.39 12.94
C LEU A 220 -12.48 -18.44 13.11
N ALA A 221 -13.74 -17.99 13.21
CA ALA A 221 -14.89 -18.90 13.28
C ALA A 221 -15.07 -19.70 11.98
N PHE A 222 -14.86 -19.08 10.82
CA PHE A 222 -14.89 -19.75 9.52
C PHE A 222 -13.74 -20.77 9.35
N VAL A 223 -12.51 -20.41 9.74
CA VAL A 223 -11.39 -21.36 9.72
C VAL A 223 -11.65 -22.51 10.69
N GLY A 224 -12.13 -22.22 11.90
CA GLY A 224 -12.46 -23.22 12.91
C GLY A 224 -13.56 -24.19 12.44
N SER A 225 -14.63 -23.69 11.80
CA SER A 225 -15.69 -24.55 11.25
C SER A 225 -15.19 -25.39 10.07
N THR A 226 -14.23 -24.91 9.30
CA THR A 226 -13.57 -25.68 8.23
C THR A 226 -12.75 -26.84 8.81
N VAL A 227 -11.94 -26.58 9.84
CA VAL A 227 -11.17 -27.63 10.54
C VAL A 227 -12.10 -28.64 11.20
N TRP A 228 -13.18 -28.16 11.83
CA TRP A 228 -14.21 -29.02 12.42
C TRP A 228 -14.88 -29.92 11.37
N PHE A 229 -15.26 -29.35 10.23
CA PHE A 229 -15.83 -30.12 9.12
C PHE A 229 -14.86 -31.20 8.62
N ILE A 230 -13.58 -30.86 8.42
CA ILE A 230 -12.55 -31.84 8.02
C ILE A 230 -12.40 -32.94 9.08
N TYR A 231 -12.42 -32.58 10.37
CA TYR A 231 -12.35 -33.56 11.46
C TYR A 231 -13.54 -34.53 11.41
N VAL A 232 -14.76 -34.03 11.27
CA VAL A 232 -15.95 -34.88 11.20
C VAL A 232 -16.02 -35.67 9.89
N ALA A 233 -15.52 -35.16 8.76
CA ALA A 233 -15.59 -35.86 7.48
C ALA A 233 -14.47 -36.90 7.28
N ALA A 234 -13.27 -36.64 7.80
CA ALA A 234 -12.09 -37.46 7.51
C ALA A 234 -11.47 -38.14 8.74
N LEU A 235 -11.61 -37.56 9.93
CA LEU A 235 -10.93 -38.04 11.15
C LEU A 235 -11.85 -38.81 12.09
N SER A 236 -13.17 -38.65 11.97
CA SER A 236 -14.18 -39.39 12.76
C SER A 236 -14.43 -40.81 12.24
N GLY A 237 -14.06 -41.09 10.99
CA GLY A 237 -14.39 -42.34 10.30
C GLY A 237 -15.88 -42.48 9.93
N GLU A 238 -16.66 -41.41 10.01
CA GLU A 238 -18.07 -41.41 9.58
C GLU A 238 -18.21 -41.42 8.05
N GLU A 239 -19.11 -42.26 7.54
CA GLU A 239 -19.51 -42.18 6.14
C GLU A 239 -20.29 -40.88 5.87
N ILE A 240 -19.91 -40.16 4.80
CA ILE A 240 -20.55 -38.89 4.42
C ILE A 240 -22.02 -39.09 4.05
N ILE A 241 -22.30 -40.16 3.33
CA ILE A 241 -23.64 -40.55 2.89
C ILE A 241 -23.80 -42.00 3.31
N SER A 242 -24.79 -42.27 4.15
CA SER A 242 -25.12 -43.64 4.52
C SER A 242 -25.59 -44.44 3.29
N THR A 243 -25.59 -45.77 3.41
CA THR A 243 -26.15 -46.67 2.39
C THR A 243 -27.60 -46.39 2.02
N GLU A 244 -28.36 -45.71 2.89
CA GLU A 244 -29.74 -45.26 2.63
C GLU A 244 -29.82 -43.88 1.94
N GLY A 245 -28.67 -43.28 1.58
CA GLY A 245 -28.59 -41.96 0.95
C GLY A 245 -28.74 -40.80 1.93
N VAL A 246 -28.66 -41.05 3.25
CA VAL A 246 -28.86 -40.05 4.30
C VAL A 246 -27.51 -39.53 4.79
N ILE A 247 -27.34 -38.21 4.85
CA ILE A 247 -26.12 -37.59 5.42
C ILE A 247 -26.10 -37.84 6.93
N SER A 248 -24.96 -38.26 7.48
CA SER A 248 -24.83 -38.45 8.94
C SER A 248 -25.20 -37.15 9.68
N SER A 249 -25.85 -37.27 10.84
CA SER A 249 -26.29 -36.09 11.59
C SER A 249 -25.12 -35.17 11.94
N ASN A 250 -23.98 -35.73 12.38
CA ASN A 250 -22.78 -34.96 12.70
C ASN A 250 -22.19 -34.24 11.48
N ILE A 251 -22.16 -34.88 10.31
CA ILE A 251 -21.69 -34.25 9.06
C ILE A 251 -22.67 -33.16 8.62
N ALA A 252 -23.98 -33.40 8.71
CA ALA A 252 -25.00 -32.41 8.41
C ALA A 252 -24.86 -31.16 9.32
N PHE A 253 -24.63 -31.36 10.62
CA PHE A 253 -24.36 -30.25 11.55
C PHE A 253 -23.06 -29.51 11.23
N ALA A 254 -21.99 -30.25 10.92
CA ALA A 254 -20.71 -29.64 10.55
C ALA A 254 -20.83 -28.79 9.28
N LEU A 255 -21.51 -29.30 8.24
CA LEU A 255 -21.80 -28.57 7.00
C LEU A 255 -22.64 -27.32 7.26
N LEU A 256 -23.71 -27.44 8.05
CA LEU A 256 -24.56 -26.29 8.39
C LEU A 256 -23.76 -25.22 9.14
N SER A 257 -22.91 -25.62 10.09
CA SER A 257 -22.04 -24.71 10.82
C SER A 257 -21.01 -24.02 9.91
N LEU A 258 -20.45 -24.74 8.93
CA LEU A 258 -19.52 -24.19 7.96
C LEU A 258 -20.21 -23.16 7.05
N LEU A 259 -21.37 -23.50 6.49
CA LEU A 259 -22.16 -22.61 5.65
C LEU A 259 -22.57 -21.34 6.41
N ALA A 260 -23.05 -21.47 7.65
CA ALA A 260 -23.42 -20.33 8.48
C ALA A 260 -22.22 -19.39 8.71
N ASN A 261 -21.06 -19.92 9.11
CA ASN A 261 -19.86 -19.11 9.32
C ASN A 261 -19.30 -18.50 8.03
N MET A 262 -19.41 -19.21 6.89
CA MET A 262 -19.03 -18.68 5.58
C MET A 262 -19.88 -17.46 5.19
N LEU A 263 -21.20 -17.53 5.41
CA LEU A 263 -22.11 -16.41 5.15
C LEU A 263 -21.85 -15.22 6.08
N ILE A 264 -21.61 -15.48 7.37
CA ILE A 264 -21.27 -14.43 8.35
C ILE A 264 -19.95 -13.75 7.97
N PHE A 265 -18.90 -14.53 7.69
CA PHE A 265 -17.61 -14.00 7.27
C PHE A 265 -17.72 -13.21 5.96
N GLY A 266 -18.48 -13.71 4.99
CA GLY A 266 -18.76 -13.00 3.73
C GLY A 266 -19.44 -11.66 3.97
N ALA A 267 -20.51 -11.63 4.77
CA ALA A 267 -21.24 -10.40 5.09
C ALA A 267 -20.36 -9.35 5.81
N VAL A 268 -19.59 -9.77 6.82
CA VAL A 268 -18.66 -8.89 7.55
C VAL A 268 -17.55 -8.38 6.63
N SER A 269 -17.01 -9.23 5.77
CA SER A 269 -15.96 -8.87 4.81
C SER A 269 -16.46 -7.85 3.79
N ILE A 270 -17.67 -8.03 3.25
CA ILE A 270 -18.30 -7.06 2.34
C ILE A 270 -18.49 -5.72 3.05
N TYR A 271 -19.00 -5.72 4.28
CA TYR A 271 -19.15 -4.50 5.08
C TYR A 271 -17.82 -3.77 5.28
N LEU A 272 -16.76 -4.49 5.69
CA LEU A 272 -15.43 -3.91 5.91
C LEU A 272 -14.81 -3.40 4.60
N PHE A 273 -14.93 -4.17 3.52
CA PHE A 273 -14.47 -3.77 2.20
C PHE A 273 -15.11 -2.46 1.76
N VAL A 274 -16.45 -2.38 1.79
CA VAL A 274 -17.19 -1.15 1.47
C VAL A 274 -16.75 -0.01 2.39
N ALA A 275 -16.63 -0.25 3.69
CA ALA A 275 -16.19 0.77 4.65
C ALA A 275 -14.79 1.33 4.33
N THR A 276 -13.87 0.51 3.82
CA THR A 276 -12.52 0.95 3.43
C THR A 276 -12.50 1.72 2.11
N LEU A 277 -13.49 1.48 1.23
CA LEU A 277 -13.66 2.20 -0.04
C LEU A 277 -14.33 3.57 0.11
N LEU A 278 -15.11 3.81 1.17
CA LEU A 278 -15.81 5.09 1.38
C LEU A 278 -14.84 6.28 1.45
N PRO A 279 -15.27 7.51 1.12
CA PRO A 279 -14.41 8.68 1.15
C PRO A 279 -14.05 9.08 2.58
N SER A 280 -12.92 9.77 2.74
CA SER A 280 -12.53 10.37 4.02
C SER A 280 -13.59 11.33 4.54
N GLN A 281 -13.87 11.29 5.84
CA GLN A 281 -14.71 12.29 6.47
C GLN A 281 -14.07 13.68 6.34
N LYS A 282 -14.85 14.69 5.96
CA LYS A 282 -14.37 16.08 5.85
C LYS A 282 -14.13 16.69 7.23
N GLY A 283 -13.16 17.59 7.33
CA GLY A 283 -12.80 18.26 8.58
C GLY A 283 -12.23 17.31 9.64
N ALA A 284 -12.24 17.78 10.88
CA ALA A 284 -11.83 17.00 12.03
C ALA A 284 -12.94 16.06 12.51
N ASN A 285 -12.56 14.84 12.89
CA ASN A 285 -13.41 13.94 13.64
C ASN A 285 -12.74 13.58 14.98
N LYS A 286 -13.39 12.75 15.79
CA LYS A 286 -12.86 12.32 17.10
C LYS A 286 -11.49 11.63 17.07
N TYR A 287 -11.02 11.21 15.89
CA TYR A 287 -9.74 10.54 15.69
C TYR A 287 -8.65 11.45 15.09
N GLY A 288 -8.99 12.72 14.77
CA GLY A 288 -8.05 13.73 14.30
C GLY A 288 -8.53 14.50 13.07
N PRO A 289 -7.76 15.53 12.65
CA PRO A 289 -8.02 16.28 11.43
C PRO A 289 -7.89 15.41 10.18
N SER A 290 -8.67 15.71 9.15
CA SER A 290 -8.52 15.06 7.85
C SER A 290 -7.20 15.48 7.20
N THR A 291 -6.45 14.50 6.72
CA THR A 291 -5.20 14.74 5.97
C THR A 291 -5.46 15.28 4.56
N ILE A 292 -6.70 15.16 4.06
CA ILE A 292 -7.09 15.58 2.70
C ILE A 292 -8.00 16.82 2.75
N TYR A 293 -8.88 16.92 3.75
CA TYR A 293 -9.87 18.01 3.90
C TYR A 293 -9.79 18.64 5.30
N PRO A 294 -8.69 19.33 5.65
CA PRO A 294 -8.46 19.81 7.01
C PRO A 294 -9.43 20.93 7.43
N LYS A 295 -9.97 21.68 6.47
CA LYS A 295 -11.09 22.62 6.67
C LYS A 295 -12.38 21.93 6.21
N GLY A 296 -13.39 21.94 7.09
CA GLY A 296 -14.67 21.22 6.93
C GLY A 296 -15.44 21.58 5.68
#